data_AF-A0A7W0G0S7-F1
#
_entry.id   AF-A0A7W0G0S7-F1
#
_cell.length_a   1.000
_cell.length_b   1.000
_cell.length_c   1.000
_cell.angle_alpha   90.00
_cell.angle_beta   90.00
_cell.angle_gamma   90.00
#
_symmetry.space_group_name_H-M   'P 1'
#
loop_
_entity.id
_entity.type
_entity.pdbx_description
1 polymer ?
#
loop_
_entity_poly.entity_id
_entity_poly.type
_entity_poly.pdbx_seq_one_letter_code
_entity_poly.pdbx_strand_id
1 'polypeptide(L)'
;LQPEMFELDAENMAAAVRRDLRDLLGIEAPPLFAHVEKWPRSMAQYHLGHRERIGRIHARLAQLPGLKLCGNAYEGAGVPDCVRGGENAARELQSQFSGGS
;
A
#
# COMPACT_ATOMS: atom_id res chain seq x y z
N LEU A 1 6.08 -4.68 12.74
CA LEU A 1 5.23 -3.46 12.85
C LEU A 1 4.80 -3.34 14.30
N GLN A 2 4.86 -2.16 14.89
CA GLN A 2 4.38 -1.85 16.25
C GLN A 2 2.99 -1.21 16.13
N PRO A 3 1.90 -1.98 15.98
CA PRO A 3 0.57 -1.43 15.76
C PRO A 3 0.08 -0.55 16.94
N GLU A 4 0.63 -0.75 18.13
CA GLU A 4 0.30 -0.01 19.35
C GLU A 4 0.64 1.48 19.22
N MET A 5 1.63 1.82 18.39
CA MET A 5 1.98 3.21 18.07
C MET A 5 0.80 3.99 17.49
N PHE A 6 -0.11 3.36 16.75
CA PHE A 6 -1.26 4.05 16.16
C PHE A 6 -2.27 4.53 17.21
N GLU A 7 -2.25 3.97 18.42
CA GLU A 7 -3.13 4.35 19.53
C GLU A 7 -2.64 5.62 20.26
N LEU A 8 -1.37 5.97 20.13
CA LEU A 8 -0.82 7.20 20.71
C LEU A 8 -1.35 8.44 19.99
N ASP A 9 -1.62 9.53 20.70
CA ASP A 9 -1.85 10.81 20.04
C ASP A 9 -0.57 11.33 19.32
N ALA A 10 -0.73 12.40 18.55
CA ALA A 10 0.36 12.97 17.76
C ALA A 10 1.53 13.47 18.63
N GLU A 11 1.25 14.02 19.80
CA GLU A 11 2.27 14.56 20.71
C GLU A 11 3.13 13.45 21.30
N ASN A 12 2.49 12.39 21.81
CA ASN A 12 3.18 11.22 22.35
C ASN A 12 3.96 10.47 21.27
N MET A 13 3.45 10.39 20.04
CA MET A 13 4.18 9.82 18.91
C MET A 13 5.41 10.66 18.55
N ALA A 14 5.29 11.98 18.51
CA ALA A 14 6.42 12.88 18.25
C ALA A 14 7.47 12.80 19.38
N ALA A 15 7.04 12.70 20.64
CA ALA A 15 7.93 12.54 21.79
C ALA A 15 8.72 11.21 21.72
N ALA A 16 8.07 10.11 21.31
CA ALA A 16 8.72 8.83 21.10
C ALA A 16 9.80 8.91 20.00
N VAL A 17 9.48 9.51 18.85
CA VAL A 17 10.45 9.72 17.77
C VAL A 17 11.62 10.62 18.21
N ARG A 18 11.36 11.69 18.99
CA ARG A 18 12.43 12.54 19.53
C ARG A 18 13.38 11.78 20.46
N ARG A 19 12.84 10.88 21.29
CA ARG A 19 13.65 10.00 22.14
C ARG A 19 14.57 9.14 21.27
N ASP A 20 14.01 8.50 20.24
CA ASP A 20 14.77 7.62 19.36
C ASP A 20 15.84 8.40 18.56
N LEU A 21 15.53 9.61 18.08
CA LEU A 21 16.50 10.49 17.39
C LEU A 21 17.66 10.91 18.29
N ARG A 22 17.39 11.20 19.56
CA ARG A 22 18.45 11.51 20.54
C ARG A 22 19.31 10.28 20.79
N ASP A 23 18.70 9.13 21.03
CA ASP A 23 19.42 7.91 21.43
C ASP A 23 20.23 7.31 20.26
N LEU A 24 19.75 7.45 19.01
CA LEU A 24 20.42 6.92 17.82
C LEU A 24 21.39 7.91 17.16
N LEU A 25 21.06 9.21 17.16
CA LEU A 25 21.78 10.23 16.38
C LEU A 25 22.33 11.38 17.23
N GLY A 26 22.08 11.40 18.54
CA GLY A 26 22.55 12.48 19.44
C GLY A 26 21.85 13.82 19.21
N ILE A 27 20.71 13.85 18.53
CA ILE A 27 19.99 15.09 18.24
C ILE A 27 19.19 15.52 19.49
N GLU A 28 19.65 16.57 20.17
CA GLU A 28 19.01 17.09 21.38
C GLU A 28 18.11 18.30 21.13
N ALA A 29 18.36 19.05 20.06
CA ALA A 29 17.61 20.25 19.73
C ALA A 29 16.12 19.93 19.47
N PRO A 30 15.18 20.78 19.92
CA PRO A 30 13.76 20.62 19.58
C PRO A 30 13.52 20.86 18.07
N PRO A 31 12.58 20.14 17.44
CA PRO A 31 12.24 20.37 16.04
C PRO A 31 11.59 21.73 15.86
N LEU A 32 11.93 22.43 14.77
CA LEU A 32 11.24 23.66 14.36
C LEU A 32 9.82 23.38 13.85
N PHE A 33 9.60 22.17 13.33
CA PHE A 33 8.34 21.71 12.79
C PHE A 33 8.20 20.20 12.96
N ALA A 34 7.01 19.75 13.35
CA ALA A 34 6.66 18.34 13.42
C ALA A 34 5.23 18.16 12.89
N HIS A 35 5.04 17.14 12.05
CA HIS A 35 3.73 16.77 11.53
C HIS A 35 3.58 15.26 11.62
N VAL A 36 2.49 14.82 12.23
CA VAL A 36 2.19 13.41 12.42
C VAL A 36 0.93 13.09 11.65
N GLU A 37 1.05 12.17 10.70
CA GLU A 37 -0.05 11.66 9.90
C GLU A 37 -0.12 10.15 10.06
N LYS A 38 -1.32 9.62 10.29
CA LYS A 38 -1.53 8.18 10.55
C LYS A 38 -2.23 7.55 9.35
N TRP A 39 -1.60 6.52 8.80
CA TRP A 39 -2.12 5.80 7.63
C TRP A 39 -2.51 4.36 7.99
N PRO A 40 -3.58 4.12 8.75
CA PRO A 40 -3.99 2.78 9.16
C PRO A 40 -4.37 1.95 7.93
N ARG A 41 -3.86 0.72 7.86
CA ARG A 41 -4.13 -0.23 6.76
C ARG A 41 -3.73 0.27 5.35
N SER A 42 -2.79 1.20 5.26
CA SER A 42 -2.30 1.76 3.99
C SER A 42 -1.37 0.80 3.22
N MET A 43 -0.57 0.03 3.94
CA MET A 43 0.41 -0.88 3.36
C MET A 43 -0.12 -2.30 3.31
N ALA A 44 -0.38 -2.80 2.09
CA ALA A 44 -0.76 -4.18 1.88
C ALA A 44 0.31 -5.13 2.43
N GLN A 45 -0.12 -6.13 3.21
CA GLN A 45 0.75 -7.15 3.79
C GLN A 45 0.55 -8.47 3.05
N TYR A 46 1.57 -8.88 2.29
CA TYR A 46 1.54 -10.14 1.54
C TYR A 46 1.98 -11.28 2.44
N HIS A 47 1.00 -11.97 3.00
CA HIS A 47 1.23 -13.13 3.85
C HIS A 47 1.53 -14.39 3.00
N LEU A 48 1.97 -15.46 3.65
CA LEU A 48 2.03 -16.77 3.01
C LEU A 48 0.65 -17.13 2.43
N GLY A 49 0.63 -17.66 1.20
CA GLY A 49 -0.63 -17.92 0.49
C GLY A 49 -1.16 -16.75 -0.34
N HIS A 50 -0.47 -15.60 -0.37
CA HIS A 50 -0.91 -14.42 -1.13
C HIS A 50 -1.05 -14.72 -2.63
N ARG A 51 -0.04 -15.35 -3.25
CA ARG A 51 -0.06 -15.64 -4.69
C ARG A 51 -1.22 -16.58 -5.06
N GLU A 52 -1.48 -17.58 -4.24
CA GLU A 52 -2.60 -18.51 -4.40
C GLU A 52 -3.94 -17.79 -4.24
N ARG A 53 -4.04 -16.84 -3.30
CA ARG A 53 -5.22 -16.00 -3.13
C ARG A 53 -5.46 -15.12 -4.37
N ILE A 54 -4.42 -14.49 -4.90
CA ILE A 54 -4.50 -13.70 -6.14
C ILE A 54 -4.90 -14.58 -7.32
N GLY A 55 -4.32 -15.77 -7.46
CA GLY A 55 -4.71 -16.74 -8.49
C GLY A 55 -6.20 -17.09 -8.45
N ARG A 56 -6.76 -17.32 -7.25
CA ARG A 56 -8.21 -17.54 -7.08
C ARG A 56 -9.06 -16.32 -7.46
N ILE A 57 -8.57 -15.11 -7.18
CA ILE A 57 -9.24 -13.87 -7.58
C ILE A 57 -9.25 -13.75 -9.10
N HIS A 58 -8.11 -13.95 -9.77
CA HIS A 58 -7.99 -13.90 -11.22
C HIS A 58 -8.86 -14.95 -11.91
N ALA A 59 -8.92 -16.17 -11.38
CA ALA A 59 -9.79 -17.22 -11.90
C ALA A 59 -11.29 -16.84 -11.86
N ARG A 60 -11.72 -16.09 -10.83
CA ARG A 60 -13.10 -15.57 -10.74
C ARG A 60 -13.32 -14.38 -11.68
N LEU A 61 -12.35 -13.47 -11.78
CA LEU A 61 -12.42 -12.32 -12.69
C LEU A 61 -12.48 -12.73 -14.16
N ALA A 62 -11.88 -13.86 -14.53
CA ALA A 62 -11.96 -14.39 -15.89
C ALA A 62 -13.41 -14.69 -16.34
N GLN A 63 -14.35 -14.86 -15.40
CA GLN A 63 -15.77 -15.07 -15.66
C GLN A 63 -16.56 -13.75 -15.80
N LEU A 64 -15.90 -12.60 -15.58
CA LEU A 64 -16.50 -11.26 -15.57
C LEU A 64 -15.81 -10.38 -16.63
N PRO A 65 -16.15 -10.53 -17.92
CA PRO A 65 -15.59 -9.69 -18.98
C PRO A 65 -15.88 -8.22 -18.71
N GLY A 66 -14.93 -7.33 -19.03
CA GLY A 66 -15.06 -5.90 -18.75
C GLY A 66 -14.70 -5.48 -17.31
N LEU A 67 -14.28 -6.41 -16.44
CA LEU A 67 -13.77 -6.09 -15.10
C LEU A 67 -12.30 -6.49 -14.95
N LYS A 68 -11.47 -5.54 -14.46
CA LYS A 68 -10.07 -5.78 -14.07
C LYS A 68 -9.80 -5.18 -12.70
N LEU A 69 -8.91 -5.81 -11.94
CA LEU A 69 -8.45 -5.30 -10.65
C LEU A 69 -6.96 -4.99 -10.74
N CYS A 70 -6.56 -3.86 -10.16
CA CYS A 70 -5.17 -3.42 -10.07
C CYS A 70 -4.95 -2.64 -8.77
N GLY A 71 -3.68 -2.43 -8.40
CA GLY A 71 -3.28 -1.65 -7.22
C GLY A 71 -2.45 -2.45 -6.22
N ASN A 72 -2.12 -1.80 -5.11
CA ASN A 72 -1.12 -2.30 -4.15
C ASN A 72 -1.53 -3.59 -3.42
N ALA A 73 -2.79 -3.99 -3.49
CA ALA A 73 -3.29 -5.21 -2.88
C ALA A 73 -3.00 -6.49 -3.70
N TYR A 74 -2.55 -6.36 -4.95
CA TYR A 74 -2.44 -7.50 -5.88
C TYR A 74 -0.99 -7.93 -6.12
N GLU A 75 -0.28 -7.26 -7.02
CA GLU A 75 0.99 -7.77 -7.59
C GLU A 75 2.20 -6.86 -7.36
N GLY A 76 2.12 -5.96 -6.39
CA GLY A 76 3.23 -5.11 -5.99
C GLY A 76 2.77 -3.90 -5.19
N ALA A 77 3.47 -3.58 -4.11
CA ALA A 77 3.09 -2.50 -3.20
C ALA A 77 3.71 -1.14 -3.58
N GLY A 78 4.70 -1.14 -4.49
CA GLY A 78 5.39 0.07 -4.92
C GLY A 78 4.57 0.89 -5.90
N VAL A 79 4.81 2.21 -5.93
CA VAL A 79 4.18 3.12 -6.90
C VAL A 79 4.40 2.64 -8.35
N PRO A 80 5.62 2.24 -8.79
CA PRO A 80 5.83 1.76 -10.15
C PRO A 80 5.02 0.49 -10.49
N ASP A 81 4.80 -0.39 -9.50
CA ASP A 81 4.02 -1.61 -9.69
C ASP A 81 2.54 -1.29 -9.86
N CYS A 82 2.01 -0.38 -9.04
CA CYS A 82 0.64 0.11 -9.16
C CYS A 82 0.38 0.77 -10.52
N VAL A 83 1.31 1.63 -10.98
CA VAL A 83 1.19 2.30 -12.29
C VAL A 83 1.18 1.27 -13.41
N ARG A 84 2.18 0.37 -13.44
CA ARG A 84 2.26 -0.69 -14.45
C ARG A 84 1.03 -1.60 -14.44
N GLY A 85 0.55 -1.98 -13.26
CA GLY A 85 -0.66 -2.79 -13.10
C GLY A 85 -1.91 -2.09 -13.63
N GLY A 86 -2.06 -0.79 -13.36
CA GLY A 86 -3.17 0.03 -13.88
C GLY A 86 -3.13 0.15 -15.40
N GLU A 87 -1.97 0.43 -15.99
CA GLU A 87 -1.82 0.50 -17.44
C GLU A 87 -2.15 -0.83 -18.14
N ASN A 88 -1.68 -1.95 -17.57
CA ASN A 88 -1.98 -3.28 -18.11
C ASN A 88 -3.47 -3.58 -18.05
N ALA A 89 -4.13 -3.31 -16.92
CA ALA A 89 -5.58 -3.49 -16.78
C ALA A 89 -6.36 -2.67 -17.81
N ALA A 90 -5.96 -1.41 -18.06
CA ALA A 90 -6.58 -0.56 -19.07
C ALA A 90 -6.39 -1.10 -20.50
N ARG A 91 -5.17 -1.52 -20.86
CA ARG A 91 -4.87 -2.11 -22.18
C ARG A 91 -5.67 -3.39 -22.43
N GLU A 92 -5.77 -4.26 -21.43
CA GLU A 92 -6.54 -5.50 -21.53
C GLU A 92 -8.03 -5.22 -21.72
N LEU A 93 -8.61 -4.27 -20.97
CA LEU A 93 -10.01 -3.86 -21.17
C LEU A 93 -10.23 -3.31 -22.57
N GLN A 94 -9.35 -2.41 -23.04
CA GLN A 94 -9.45 -1.85 -24.38
C GLN A 94 -9.47 -2.95 -25.45
N SER A 95 -8.57 -3.94 -25.36
CA SER A 95 -8.55 -5.06 -26.33
C SER A 95 -9.82 -5.91 -26.32
N GLN A 96 -10.46 -6.09 -25.15
CA GLN A 96 -11.71 -6.85 -25.03
C GLN A 96 -12.87 -6.15 -25.72
N PHE A 97 -12.95 -4.82 -25.61
CA PHE A 97 -14.00 -4.04 -26.26
C PHE A 97 -13.77 -3.84 -27.77
N SER A 98 -12.51 -3.76 -28.22
CA SER A 98 -12.20 -3.65 -29.65
C SER A 98 -12.39 -4.95 -30.44
N GLY A 99 -12.43 -6.11 -29.77
CA GLY A 99 -12.68 -7.42 -30.39
C GLY A 99 -14.16 -7.86 -30.40
N GLY A 100 -15.08 -7.03 -29.91
CA GLY A 100 -16.51 -7.30 -29.83
C GLY A 100 -17.37 -6.64 -30.92
N SER A 101 -16.74 -6.18 -32.01
CA SER A 101 -17.42 -5.68 -33.22
C SER A 101 -17.56 -6.76 -34.28
#